data_AF-A0A4P7JFT7-F1
#
_entry.id   AF-A0A4P7JFT7-F1
#
_cell.length_a   1.000
_cell.length_b   1.000
_cell.length_c   1.000
_cell.angle_alpha   90.00
_cell.angle_beta   90.00
_cell.angle_gamma   90.00
#
_symmetry.space_group_name_H-M   'P 1'
#
loop_
_entity.id
_entity.type
_entity.pdbx_description
1 polymer ?
#
loop_
_entity_poly.entity_id
_entity_poly.type
_entity_poly.pdbx_seq_one_letter_code
_entity_poly.pdbx_strand_id
1 'polypeptide(L)'
;MNLLVPVCTFYDGCDTTCELDQGDHDFIQHLSYVFYAKSLLVEADRIRKGLNSSILLRQPNIGEEVFSRVEGGVCLSPDTPLKIKQYFGC
;
A
#
# COMPACT_ATOMS: atom_id res chain seq x y z
N MET A 1 -7.33 14.27 -1.65
CA MET A 1 -6.11 13.47 -1.44
C MET A 1 -6.46 12.02 -1.16
N ASN A 2 -5.65 11.09 -1.66
CA ASN A 2 -5.74 9.65 -1.41
C ASN A 2 -4.36 9.15 -0.99
N LEU A 3 -4.31 8.25 -0.01
CA LEU A 3 -3.08 7.58 0.39
C LEU A 3 -2.83 6.37 -0.51
N LEU A 4 -1.65 6.30 -1.10
CA LEU A 4 -1.15 5.11 -1.79
C LEU A 4 -0.01 4.51 -0.98
N VAL A 5 -0.07 3.19 -0.80
CA VAL A 5 0.96 2.37 -0.17
C VAL A 5 1.51 1.40 -1.22
N PRO A 6 2.80 1.50 -1.59
CA PRO A 6 3.40 0.57 -2.54
C PRO A 6 3.57 -0.83 -1.95
N VAL A 7 3.61 -1.84 -2.81
CA VAL A 7 3.96 -3.22 -2.46
C VAL A 7 5.25 -3.59 -3.17
N CYS A 8 6.14 -4.31 -2.49
CA CYS A 8 7.42 -4.75 -3.04
C CYS A 8 7.67 -6.23 -2.68
N THR A 9 8.53 -6.90 -3.44
CA THR A 9 8.96 -8.27 -3.14
C THR A 9 9.73 -8.30 -1.82
N PHE A 10 9.43 -9.29 -0.98
CA PHE A 10 10.12 -9.47 0.30
C PHE A 10 11.62 -9.71 0.12
N TYR A 11 12.43 -9.17 1.04
CA TYR A 11 13.85 -9.45 1.16
C TYR A 11 14.29 -9.34 2.62
N ASP A 12 15.39 -10.01 2.97
CA ASP A 12 15.89 -9.99 4.36
C ASP A 12 16.26 -8.55 4.80
N GLY A 13 15.59 -8.07 5.85
CA GLY A 13 15.77 -6.72 6.39
C GLY A 13 14.83 -5.67 5.81
N CYS A 14 13.79 -6.06 5.06
CA CYS A 14 12.68 -5.17 4.75
C CYS A 14 11.77 -4.92 5.97
N ASP A 15 10.85 -3.97 5.83
CA ASP A 15 9.83 -3.72 6.85
C ASP A 15 8.85 -4.90 6.92
N THR A 16 8.79 -5.56 8.06
CA THR A 16 7.93 -6.73 8.32
C THR A 16 6.58 -6.35 8.97
N THR A 17 6.27 -5.05 9.07
CA THR A 17 5.01 -4.57 9.67
C THR A 17 3.78 -5.16 8.96
N CYS A 18 3.85 -5.33 7.63
CA CYS A 18 2.79 -5.97 6.86
C CYS A 18 3.38 -6.72 5.67
N GLU A 19 3.48 -8.03 5.84
CA GLU A 19 3.80 -9.00 4.79
C GLU A 19 2.51 -9.40 4.05
N LEU A 20 2.62 -9.65 2.75
CA LEU A 20 1.53 -10.13 1.89
C LEU A 20 2.00 -11.40 1.20
N ASP A 21 1.15 -12.42 1.16
CA ASP A 21 1.47 -13.68 0.49
C ASP A 21 0.34 -14.12 -0.48
N GLN A 22 0.58 -15.22 -1.19
CA GLN A 22 -0.40 -15.83 -2.09
C GLN A 22 -1.75 -16.02 -1.39
N GLY A 23 -2.81 -15.49 -1.98
CA GLY A 23 -4.17 -15.52 -1.44
C GLY A 23 -4.62 -14.21 -0.79
N ASP A 24 -3.71 -13.31 -0.40
CA ASP A 24 -4.09 -12.00 0.14
C ASP A 24 -4.73 -11.10 -0.94
N HIS A 25 -4.25 -11.21 -2.19
CA HIS A 25 -4.84 -10.57 -3.37
C HIS A 25 -4.34 -11.23 -4.65
N ASP A 26 -5.15 -11.25 -5.72
CA ASP A 26 -4.84 -11.92 -7.00
C ASP A 26 -3.53 -11.46 -7.67
N PHE A 27 -3.11 -10.23 -7.40
CA PHE A 27 -1.84 -9.67 -7.89
C PHE A 27 -0.61 -10.18 -7.14
N ILE A 28 -0.77 -10.68 -5.91
CA ILE A 28 0.34 -11.15 -5.07
C ILE A 28 0.60 -12.62 -5.38
N GLN A 29 1.72 -12.89 -6.06
CA GLN A 29 2.09 -14.25 -6.51
C GLN A 29 3.21 -14.86 -5.66
N HIS A 30 3.81 -14.09 -4.77
CA HIS A 30 4.96 -14.47 -3.97
C HIS A 30 5.05 -13.56 -2.76
N LEU A 31 5.80 -14.01 -1.74
CA LEU A 31 5.99 -13.25 -0.51
C LEU A 31 6.46 -11.82 -0.81
N SER A 32 5.66 -10.89 -0.33
CA SER A 32 5.75 -9.45 -0.57
C SER A 32 5.57 -8.72 0.74
N TYR A 33 5.82 -7.41 0.74
CA TYR A 33 5.56 -6.55 1.88
C TYR A 33 5.05 -5.19 1.43
N VAL A 34 4.33 -4.51 2.32
CA VAL A 34 3.90 -3.13 2.10
C VAL A 34 5.07 -2.20 2.38
N PHE A 35 5.49 -1.45 1.38
CA PHE A 35 6.67 -0.61 1.46
C PHE A 35 6.32 0.79 1.97
N TYR A 36 6.02 0.89 3.26
CA TYR A 36 5.51 2.11 3.90
C TYR A 36 6.43 3.33 3.71
N ALA A 37 7.75 3.16 3.64
CA ALA A 37 8.72 4.23 3.37
C ALA A 37 8.45 5.02 2.08
N LYS A 38 7.76 4.42 1.11
CA LYS A 38 7.41 5.03 -0.18
C LYS A 38 5.94 5.41 -0.30
N SER A 39 5.20 5.43 0.81
CA SER A 39 3.82 5.90 0.85
C SER A 39 3.71 7.36 0.40
N LEU A 40 2.65 7.66 -0.34
CA LEU A 40 2.45 8.98 -0.95
C LEU A 40 0.98 9.40 -0.99
N LEU A 41 0.77 10.71 -0.93
CA LEU A 41 -0.55 11.31 -1.11
C LEU A 41 -0.72 11.72 -2.57
N VAL A 42 -1.82 11.29 -3.18
CA VAL A 42 -2.13 11.54 -4.59
C VAL A 42 -3.55 12.10 -4.73
N GLU A 43 -3.68 13.14 -5.54
CA GLU A 43 -4.99 13.70 -5.84
C GLU A 43 -5.86 12.73 -6.64
N ALA A 44 -7.16 12.70 -6.32
CA ALA A 44 -8.12 11.81 -6.99
C ALA A 44 -8.13 12.02 -8.51
N ASP A 45 -7.99 13.28 -8.95
CA ASP A 45 -7.90 13.64 -10.36
C ASP A 45 -6.69 13.01 -11.07
N ARG A 46 -5.55 12.84 -10.38
CA ARG A 46 -4.36 12.21 -10.94
C ARG A 46 -4.58 10.70 -11.11
N ILE A 47 -5.24 10.06 -10.15
CA ILE A 47 -5.62 8.64 -10.25
C ILE A 47 -6.60 8.45 -11.42
N ARG A 48 -7.65 9.28 -11.49
CA ARG A 48 -8.63 9.24 -12.59
C ARG A 48 -7.98 9.42 -13.96
N LYS A 49 -7.07 10.40 -14.10
CA LYS A 49 -6.32 10.61 -15.34
C LYS A 49 -5.47 9.39 -15.70
N GLY A 50 -4.78 8.79 -14.73
CA GLY A 50 -3.97 7.59 -14.95
C GLY A 50 -4.77 6.37 -15.39
N LEU A 51 -5.98 6.19 -14.85
CA LEU A 51 -6.91 5.14 -15.29
C LEU A 51 -7.39 5.39 -16.73
N ASN A 52 -7.79 6.63 -17.04
CA ASN A 52 -8.29 6.99 -18.37
C ASN A 52 -7.21 6.88 -19.46
N SER A 53 -5.95 7.09 -19.11
CA SER A 53 -4.82 6.96 -20.03
C SER A 53 -4.19 5.56 -20.05
N SER A 54 -4.82 4.57 -19.41
CA SER A 54 -4.31 3.19 -19.29
C SER A 54 -2.91 3.06 -18.68
N ILE A 55 -2.46 4.08 -17.91
CA ILE A 55 -1.20 4.03 -17.14
C ILE A 55 -1.43 3.25 -15.85
N LEU A 56 -2.62 3.38 -15.26
CA LEU A 56 -3.05 2.61 -14.10
C LEU A 56 -4.04 1.54 -14.56
N LEU A 57 -3.81 0.31 -14.11
CA LEU A 57 -4.73 -0.79 -14.29
C LEU A 57 -5.55 -0.96 -13.02
N ARG A 58 -6.88 -0.99 -13.17
CA ARG A 58 -7.77 -1.29 -12.05
C ARG A 58 -7.65 -2.77 -11.69
N GLN A 59 -7.38 -3.04 -10.43
CA GLN A 59 -7.39 -4.39 -9.86
C GLN A 59 -8.66 -4.61 -9.02
N PRO A 60 -9.00 -5.86 -8.70
CA PRO A 60 -10.02 -6.18 -7.70
C PRO A 60 -9.75 -5.48 -6.35
N ASN A 61 -10.79 -5.40 -5.51
CA ASN A 61 -10.58 -4.94 -4.15
C ASN A 61 -9.85 -6.02 -3.35
N ILE A 62 -8.95 -5.61 -2.46
CA ILE A 62 -8.37 -6.52 -1.47
C ILE A 62 -9.43 -6.92 -0.43
N GLY A 63 -9.27 -8.09 0.20
CA GLY A 63 -10.15 -8.55 1.27
C GLY A 63 -10.08 -7.63 2.50
N GLU A 64 -11.17 -7.59 3.29
CA GLU A 64 -11.29 -6.71 4.46
C GLU A 64 -10.23 -6.98 5.54
N GLU A 65 -9.88 -8.25 5.74
CA GLU A 65 -8.81 -8.65 6.67
C GLU A 65 -7.45 -8.08 6.23
N VAL A 66 -7.10 -8.27 4.97
CA VAL A 66 -5.84 -7.77 4.38
C VAL A 66 -5.83 -6.25 4.41
N PHE A 67 -6.96 -5.61 4.07
CA PHE A 67 -7.12 -4.16 4.14
C PHE A 67 -6.84 -3.63 5.56
N SER A 68 -7.40 -4.28 6.58
CA SER A 68 -7.20 -3.87 7.98
C SER A 68 -5.74 -4.00 8.43
N ARG A 69 -5.02 -5.04 7.97
CA ARG A 69 -3.58 -5.22 8.23
C ARG A 69 -2.75 -4.10 7.59
N VAL A 70 -3.05 -3.77 6.33
CA VAL A 70 -2.39 -2.69 5.58
C VAL A 70 -2.66 -1.34 6.25
N GLU A 71 -3.91 -1.11 6.67
CA GLU A 71 -4.33 0.12 7.34
C GLU A 71 -3.59 0.31 8.68
N GLY A 72 -3.58 -0.72 9.53
CA GLY A 72 -2.87 -0.69 10.81
C GLY A 72 -1.36 -0.46 10.65
N GLY A 73 -0.76 -1.03 9.59
CA GLY A 73 0.66 -0.88 9.33
C GLY A 73 1.10 0.55 9.00
N VAL A 74 0.20 1.42 8.53
CA VAL A 74 0.52 2.85 8.32
C VAL A 74 1.00 3.50 9.61
N CYS A 75 0.33 3.24 10.74
CA CYS A 75 0.71 3.82 12.03
C CYS A 75 1.85 3.05 12.71
N LEU A 76 1.86 1.72 12.58
CA LEU A 76 2.79 0.84 13.27
C LEU A 76 4.18 0.84 12.66
N SER A 77 4.29 0.96 11.34
CA SER A 77 5.59 0.89 10.68
C SER A 77 6.50 2.04 11.13
N PRO A 78 7.76 1.75 11.51
CA PRO A 78 8.75 2.78 11.80
C PRO A 78 9.16 3.56 10.54
N ASP A 79 8.94 2.97 9.36
CA ASP A 79 9.37 3.50 8.07
C ASP A 79 8.32 4.43 7.44
N THR A 80 7.08 4.42 7.92
CA THR A 80 6.05 5.35 7.39
C THR A 80 6.48 6.80 7.62
N PRO A 81 6.57 7.63 6.56
CA PRO A 81 6.94 9.03 6.70
C PRO A 81 5.98 9.79 7.62
N LEU A 82 6.51 10.68 8.47
CA LEU A 82 5.72 11.43 9.45
C LEU A 82 4.51 12.16 8.82
N LYS A 83 4.70 12.79 7.65
CA LYS A 83 3.62 13.46 6.91
C LYS A 83 2.45 12.53 6.54
N ILE A 84 2.73 11.24 6.35
CA ILE A 84 1.74 10.22 6.01
C ILE A 84 0.99 9.82 7.28
N LYS A 85 1.69 9.58 8.39
CA LYS A 85 1.06 9.33 9.69
C LYS A 85 0.13 10.48 10.08
N GLN A 86 0.61 11.73 9.99
CA GLN A 86 -0.17 12.93 10.29
C GLN A 86 -1.41 13.07 9.41
N TYR A 87 -1.30 12.76 8.12
CA TYR A 87 -2.45 12.74 7.22
C TYR A 87 -3.45 11.65 7.60
N PHE A 88 -2.96 10.48 8.04
CA PHE A 88 -3.78 9.34 8.42
C PHE A 88 -4.45 9.51 9.79
N GLY A 89 -3.87 10.32 10.70
CA GLY A 89 -4.41 10.59 12.03
C GLY A 89 -3.65 9.88 13.16
N CYS A 90 -2.39 9.53 12.91
CA CYS A 90 -1.41 9.08 13.89
C CYS A 90 -0.06 9.80 13.65
#